data_AF-X0RXV9-F1
#
_entry.id   AF-X0RXV9-F1
#
_cell.length_a   1.000
_cell.length_b   1.000
_cell.length_c   1.000
_cell.angle_alpha   90.00
_cell.angle_beta   90.00
_cell.angle_gamma   90.00
#
_symmetry.space_group_name_H-M   'P 1'
#
loop_
_entity.id
_entity.type
_entity.pdbx_description
1 polymer ?
#
loop_
_entity_poly.entity_id
_entity_poly.type
_entity_poly.pdbx_seq_one_letter_code
_entity_poly.pdbx_strand_id
1 'polypeptide(L)'
;MDQKRDVVVMGRRPSERFWVLNTSNGQVQHAITADVNRHFYGHACYSLDGSLLYVTENDTVSLAGKIGIYDAHDAYQKVAEFDSYGIGPHELIMHPDSETLVIANGGIKTEQASREELNLDTMRPSLVYLNRHDGTLLEQVTPEHNQMSVRHLAMHDDGIVMIGIQFQGEKHINVPLVLTHKRGDASFTPLTMPNNQWQRFHQYIASVAVDSERNLLCVTTPIGGCAAIYDLHTRELIDDVSLPDCAGASVLANSSASMSKIDKHTEPTGFIVSDGQGQLTALRVNALPEIKLDVNDVEPHERIIKDSQLHMMSFDNHLQAL
;
A
#
# COMPACT_ATOMS: atom_id res chain seq x y z
N MET A 1 19.04 1.65 26.26
CA MET A 1 19.18 2.61 25.16
C MET A 1 17.78 2.87 24.66
N ASP A 2 17.31 4.12 24.70
CA ASP A 2 16.03 4.46 24.08
C ASP A 2 16.14 4.18 22.60
N GLN A 3 15.35 3.21 22.12
CA GLN A 3 15.25 2.92 20.70
C GLN A 3 14.57 4.12 20.06
N LYS A 4 15.32 4.92 19.32
CA LYS A 4 14.79 6.06 18.57
C LYS A 4 13.76 5.51 17.59
N ARG A 5 12.51 5.96 17.72
CA ARG A 5 11.40 5.58 16.86
C ARG A 5 10.98 6.85 16.14
N ASP A 6 11.26 6.88 14.86
CA ASP A 6 10.97 8.00 13.99
C ASP A 6 9.78 7.63 13.09
N VAL A 7 8.87 8.58 12.90
CA VAL A 7 7.78 8.48 11.92
C VAL A 7 8.04 9.46 10.80
N VAL A 8 8.07 8.95 9.57
CA VAL A 8 8.19 9.78 8.38
C VAL A 8 6.79 10.12 7.89
N VAL A 9 6.54 11.41 7.69
CA VAL A 9 5.30 11.93 7.12
C VAL A 9 5.64 12.55 5.77
N MET A 10 5.12 11.94 4.72
CA MET A 10 5.29 12.42 3.36
C MET A 10 4.31 13.55 3.06
N GLY A 11 4.80 14.63 2.48
CA GLY A 11 3.94 15.75 2.12
C GLY A 11 3.02 15.42 0.94
N ARG A 12 1.73 15.74 1.10
CA ARG A 12 0.77 15.69 0.01
C ARG A 12 1.06 16.82 -0.98
N ARG A 13 1.04 16.51 -2.28
CA ARG A 13 1.18 17.53 -3.35
C ARG A 13 0.24 18.73 -3.10
N PRO A 14 0.73 19.98 -3.22
CA PRO A 14 1.99 20.38 -3.86
C PRO A 14 3.22 20.41 -2.95
N SER A 15 3.19 19.79 -1.76
CA SER A 15 4.36 19.75 -0.87
C SER A 15 5.58 19.13 -1.56
N GLU A 16 6.73 19.79 -1.41
CA GLU A 16 8.05 19.33 -1.85
C GLU A 16 8.90 18.88 -0.64
N ARG A 17 8.23 18.50 0.45
CA ARG A 17 8.87 18.15 1.72
C ARG A 17 8.31 16.85 2.30
N PHE A 18 9.16 16.18 3.08
CA PHE A 18 8.74 15.22 4.08
C PHE A 18 9.28 15.62 5.46
N TRP A 19 8.65 15.11 6.51
CA TRP A 19 8.98 15.40 7.89
C TRP A 19 9.31 14.13 8.64
N VAL A 20 10.24 14.23 9.58
CA VAL A 20 10.59 13.17 10.51
C VAL A 20 10.15 13.60 11.89
N LEU A 21 9.26 12.83 12.49
CA LEU A 21 8.68 13.09 13.80
C LEU A 21 9.22 12.10 14.82
N ASN A 22 9.53 12.60 16.00
CA ASN A 22 9.83 11.74 17.14
C ASN A 22 8.53 11.14 17.69
N THR A 23 8.41 9.81 17.77
CA THR A 23 7.17 9.17 18.23
C THR A 23 6.83 9.44 19.69
N SER A 24 7.81 9.73 20.55
CA SER A 24 7.57 9.89 21.99
C SER A 24 6.88 11.20 22.33
N ASN A 25 7.04 12.23 21.50
CA ASN A 25 6.50 13.57 21.77
C ASN A 25 5.81 14.23 20.56
N GLY A 26 5.82 13.58 19.39
CA GLY A 26 5.22 14.09 18.15
C GLY A 26 5.94 15.29 17.53
N GLN A 27 7.11 15.68 18.02
CA GLN A 27 7.83 16.84 17.52
C GLN A 27 8.55 16.52 16.21
N VAL A 28 8.50 17.48 15.28
CA VAL A 28 9.29 17.45 14.04
C VAL A 28 10.78 17.59 14.40
N GLN A 29 11.56 16.55 14.13
CA GLN A 29 13.02 16.56 14.28
C GLN A 29 13.71 17.06 13.02
N HIS A 30 13.23 16.62 11.85
CA HIS A 30 13.78 17.00 10.55
C HIS A 30 12.66 17.33 9.58
N ALA A 31 12.93 18.27 8.68
CA ALA A 31 12.04 18.63 7.58
C ALA A 31 12.87 18.69 6.31
N ILE A 32 12.82 17.64 5.51
CA ILE A 32 13.66 17.48 4.33
C ILE A 32 12.94 18.07 3.12
N THR A 33 13.69 18.79 2.28
CA THR A 33 13.18 19.40 1.04
C THR A 33 13.77 18.63 -0.14
N ALA A 34 12.95 18.39 -1.16
CA ALA A 34 13.42 17.78 -2.40
C ALA A 34 14.53 18.61 -3.04
N ASP A 35 15.49 17.96 -3.69
CA ASP A 35 16.54 18.64 -4.43
C ASP A 35 15.98 19.48 -5.59
N VAL A 36 16.81 20.36 -6.14
CA VAL A 36 16.47 21.12 -7.35
C VAL A 36 16.08 20.15 -8.47
N ASN A 37 14.99 20.46 -9.17
CA ASN A 37 14.41 19.61 -10.21
C ASN A 37 13.96 18.21 -9.73
N ARG A 38 13.58 18.11 -8.45
CA ARG A 38 12.95 16.93 -7.87
C ARG A 38 11.60 17.27 -7.24
N HIS A 39 10.72 16.27 -7.17
CA HIS A 39 9.56 16.30 -6.27
C HIS A 39 9.37 14.93 -5.61
N PHE A 40 8.79 14.90 -4.41
CA PHE A 40 8.40 13.64 -3.75
C PHE A 40 7.02 13.14 -4.20
N TYR A 41 6.91 11.87 -4.56
CA TYR A 41 5.64 11.25 -4.97
C TYR A 41 4.74 10.87 -3.80
N GLY A 42 5.23 10.95 -2.56
CA GLY A 42 4.43 10.80 -1.35
C GLY A 42 4.56 9.46 -0.65
N HIS A 43 5.42 8.56 -1.13
CA HIS A 43 5.66 7.26 -0.50
C HIS A 43 7.13 7.06 -0.15
N ALA A 44 7.36 6.34 0.94
CA ALA A 44 8.67 5.97 1.42
C ALA A 44 8.60 4.63 2.15
N CYS A 45 9.71 3.90 2.19
CA CYS A 45 9.86 2.74 3.06
C CYS A 45 11.26 2.70 3.67
N TYR A 46 11.38 2.13 4.86
CA TYR A 46 12.69 1.90 5.48
C TYR A 46 13.29 0.57 5.03
N SER A 47 14.61 0.47 5.09
CA SER A 47 15.28 -0.84 5.21
C SER A 47 14.80 -1.57 6.47
N LEU A 48 14.88 -2.90 6.48
CA LEU A 48 14.41 -3.70 7.62
C LEU A 48 15.17 -3.41 8.93
N ASP A 49 16.42 -2.94 8.82
CA ASP A 49 17.24 -2.50 9.97
C ASP A 49 17.01 -1.03 10.37
N GLY A 50 16.20 -0.29 9.60
CA GLY A 50 15.87 1.12 9.83
C GLY A 50 17.00 2.11 9.53
N SER A 51 18.12 1.67 8.96
CA SER A 51 19.28 2.53 8.69
C SER A 51 19.08 3.47 7.49
N LEU A 52 18.32 3.03 6.49
CA LEU A 52 18.07 3.78 5.26
C LEU A 52 16.57 3.99 5.05
N LEU A 53 16.21 5.18 4.57
CA LEU A 53 14.88 5.50 4.05
C LEU A 53 14.95 5.63 2.53
N TYR A 54 14.12 4.86 1.84
CA TYR A 54 13.94 4.93 0.39
C TYR A 54 12.67 5.72 0.08
N VAL A 55 12.75 6.68 -0.84
CA VAL A 55 11.66 7.64 -1.12
C VAL A 55 11.37 7.69 -2.62
N THR A 56 10.09 7.64 -3.00
CA THR A 56 9.69 7.85 -4.40
C THR A 56 9.84 9.32 -4.80
N GLU A 57 10.59 9.56 -5.87
CA GLU A 57 10.91 10.88 -6.40
C GLU A 57 10.63 10.98 -7.92
N ASN A 58 10.41 12.19 -8.40
CA ASN A 58 10.36 12.50 -9.83
C ASN A 58 11.54 13.38 -10.22
N ASP A 59 12.15 13.11 -11.37
CA ASP A 59 12.97 14.10 -12.07
C ASP A 59 12.04 15.03 -12.89
N THR A 60 11.96 16.30 -12.54
CA THR A 60 11.02 17.22 -13.22
C THR A 60 11.48 17.68 -14.60
N VAL A 61 12.72 17.38 -15.00
CA VAL A 61 13.28 17.73 -16.31
C VAL A 61 13.09 16.58 -17.30
N SER A 62 13.48 15.36 -16.91
CA SER A 62 13.37 14.18 -17.77
C SER A 62 12.06 13.41 -17.61
N LEU A 63 11.33 13.65 -16.52
CA LEU A 63 10.15 12.88 -16.09
C LEU A 63 10.44 11.41 -15.78
N ALA A 64 11.72 11.06 -15.59
CA ALA A 64 12.12 9.75 -15.13
C ALA A 64 11.80 9.59 -13.65
N GLY A 65 11.31 8.40 -13.27
CA GLY A 65 11.12 8.04 -11.88
C GLY A 65 12.46 7.80 -11.18
N LYS A 66 12.58 8.31 -9.96
CA LYS A 66 13.77 8.19 -9.11
C LYS A 66 13.42 7.61 -7.75
N ILE A 67 14.37 6.94 -7.14
CA ILE A 67 14.31 6.51 -5.74
C ILE A 67 15.44 7.19 -5.00
N GLY A 68 15.10 8.13 -4.12
CA GLY A 68 16.08 8.77 -3.23
C GLY A 68 16.37 7.90 -2.03
N ILE A 69 17.63 7.90 -1.58
CA ILE A 69 18.11 7.09 -0.46
C ILE A 69 18.66 8.01 0.60
N TYR A 70 18.12 7.96 1.80
CA TYR A 70 18.41 8.87 2.90
C TYR A 70 18.91 8.10 4.11
N ASP A 71 19.99 8.58 4.74
CA ASP A 71 20.56 7.97 5.94
C ASP A 71 19.78 8.41 7.19
N ALA A 72 19.03 7.49 7.80
CA ALA A 72 18.20 7.78 8.97
C ALA A 72 19.02 8.09 10.24
N HIS A 73 20.29 7.68 10.28
CA HIS A 73 21.21 7.97 11.38
C HIS A 73 21.93 9.31 11.20
N ASP A 74 22.11 9.76 9.97
CA ASP A 74 22.72 11.05 9.64
C ASP A 74 21.68 12.10 9.19
N ALA A 75 20.72 12.37 10.09
CA ALA A 75 19.72 13.42 9.94
C ALA A 75 18.93 13.38 8.60
N TYR A 76 18.77 12.18 8.01
CA TYR A 76 18.12 11.97 6.73
C TYR A 76 18.81 12.75 5.61
N GLN A 77 20.14 12.74 5.59
CA GLN A 77 20.91 13.22 4.44
C GLN A 77 20.73 12.25 3.26
N LYS A 78 20.48 12.77 2.05
CA LYS A 78 20.44 11.96 0.82
C LYS A 78 21.85 11.45 0.50
N VAL A 79 22.03 10.14 0.45
CA VAL A 79 23.33 9.47 0.24
C VAL A 79 23.46 8.85 -1.15
N ALA A 80 22.34 8.53 -1.80
CA ALA A 80 22.31 7.96 -3.14
C ALA A 80 20.95 8.17 -3.83
N GLU A 81 20.90 7.87 -5.13
CA GLU A 81 19.69 7.87 -5.95
C GLU A 81 19.77 6.73 -6.96
N PHE A 82 18.65 6.02 -7.16
CA PHE A 82 18.50 5.02 -8.21
C PHE A 82 17.42 5.42 -9.21
N ASP A 83 17.50 4.87 -10.42
CA ASP A 83 16.38 4.90 -11.37
C ASP A 83 15.27 3.97 -10.87
N SER A 84 14.01 4.39 -10.98
CA SER A 84 12.88 3.50 -10.69
C SER A 84 12.58 2.53 -11.85
N TYR A 85 13.31 2.65 -12.95
CA TYR A 85 13.10 1.96 -14.23
C TYR A 85 11.70 2.16 -14.81
N GLY A 86 11.05 3.27 -14.48
CA GLY A 86 9.74 3.64 -14.97
C GLY A 86 9.44 5.13 -14.81
N ILE A 87 8.16 5.46 -14.94
CA ILE A 87 7.65 6.82 -14.80
C ILE A 87 6.58 6.81 -13.72
N GLY A 88 6.58 7.85 -12.89
CA GLY A 88 5.63 7.97 -11.79
C GLY A 88 5.73 6.82 -10.79
N PRO A 89 6.91 6.58 -10.18
CA PRO A 89 7.04 5.64 -9.07
C PRO A 89 6.08 6.09 -7.97
N HIS A 90 5.05 5.31 -7.76
CA HIS A 90 3.98 5.62 -6.84
C HIS A 90 4.41 5.20 -5.44
N GLU A 91 4.56 3.89 -5.25
CA GLU A 91 4.89 3.26 -3.98
C GLU A 91 6.12 2.36 -4.11
N LEU A 92 6.80 2.14 -3.00
CA LEU A 92 7.90 1.19 -2.90
C LEU A 92 7.87 0.51 -1.54
N ILE A 93 8.26 -0.77 -1.51
CA ILE A 93 8.32 -1.58 -0.29
C ILE A 93 9.60 -2.42 -0.27
N MET A 94 10.06 -2.75 0.93
CA MET A 94 11.22 -3.63 1.13
C MET A 94 10.77 -5.09 1.08
N HIS A 95 11.49 -5.92 0.32
CA HIS A 95 11.23 -7.36 0.28
C HIS A 95 11.76 -8.05 1.56
N PRO A 96 11.17 -9.19 2.00
CA PRO A 96 11.56 -9.84 3.26
C PRO A 96 12.97 -10.45 3.24
N ASP A 97 13.56 -10.62 2.06
CA ASP A 97 14.99 -11.01 1.92
C ASP A 97 15.95 -9.91 2.38
N SER A 98 15.44 -8.73 2.71
CA SER A 98 16.17 -7.51 3.00
C SER A 98 16.93 -6.94 1.82
N GLU A 99 17.29 -7.70 0.79
CA GLU A 99 18.18 -7.33 -0.32
C GLU A 99 17.48 -6.61 -1.48
N THR A 100 16.16 -6.80 -1.62
CA THR A 100 15.41 -6.36 -2.80
C THR A 100 14.43 -5.24 -2.47
N LEU A 101 14.43 -4.17 -3.28
CA LEU A 101 13.37 -3.16 -3.30
C LEU A 101 12.34 -3.50 -4.37
N VAL A 102 11.05 -3.37 -4.03
CA VAL A 102 9.94 -3.54 -4.97
C VAL A 102 9.27 -2.19 -5.20
N ILE A 103 9.08 -1.81 -6.45
CA ILE A 103 8.61 -0.48 -6.84
C ILE A 103 7.41 -0.59 -7.79
N ALA A 104 6.35 0.13 -7.46
CA ALA A 104 5.19 0.33 -8.31
C ALA A 104 5.38 1.58 -9.16
N ASN A 105 5.57 1.42 -10.47
CA ASN A 105 5.56 2.52 -11.41
C ASN A 105 4.17 2.65 -12.03
N GLY A 106 3.50 3.78 -11.79
CA GLY A 106 2.15 4.03 -12.30
C GLY A 106 2.10 4.29 -13.81
N GLY A 107 3.21 4.71 -14.43
CA GLY A 107 3.31 4.90 -15.88
C GLY A 107 2.65 6.19 -16.40
N ILE A 108 2.19 7.08 -15.52
CA ILE A 108 1.55 8.36 -15.87
C ILE A 108 2.54 9.50 -15.74
N LYS A 109 2.72 10.26 -16.81
CA LYS A 109 3.38 11.56 -16.83
C LYS A 109 2.39 12.60 -16.33
N THR A 110 2.61 13.08 -15.10
CA THR A 110 1.85 14.19 -14.54
C THR A 110 2.68 15.46 -14.57
N GLU A 111 2.14 16.53 -15.13
CA GLU A 111 2.77 17.85 -15.02
C GLU A 111 2.71 18.36 -13.56
N GLN A 112 3.79 19.00 -13.10
CA GLN A 112 3.99 19.44 -11.71
C GLN A 112 2.88 20.39 -11.22
N ALA A 113 2.30 21.20 -12.10
CA ALA A 113 1.34 22.24 -11.74
C ALA A 113 -0.14 21.84 -11.88
N SER A 114 -0.48 20.96 -12.84
CA SER A 114 -1.87 20.76 -13.28
C SER A 114 -2.47 19.39 -12.94
N ARG A 115 -1.64 18.41 -12.53
CA ARG A 115 -2.04 16.98 -12.44
C ARG A 115 -2.62 16.43 -13.75
N GLU A 116 -2.40 17.10 -14.88
CA GLU A 116 -2.87 16.65 -16.18
C GLU A 116 -2.13 15.36 -16.58
N GLU A 117 -2.91 14.39 -17.09
CA GLU A 117 -2.40 13.09 -17.52
C GLU A 117 -1.97 13.18 -18.98
N LEU A 118 -0.67 13.31 -19.21
CA LEU A 118 -0.14 13.70 -20.52
C LEU A 118 0.01 12.52 -21.50
N ASN A 119 -0.18 11.29 -21.04
CA ASN A 119 0.26 10.10 -21.79
C ASN A 119 -0.64 8.87 -21.64
N LEU A 120 -1.93 9.01 -21.37
CA LEU A 120 -2.85 7.88 -21.13
C LEU A 120 -2.74 6.77 -22.20
N ASP A 121 -2.70 7.13 -23.48
CA ASP A 121 -2.57 6.17 -24.59
C ASP A 121 -1.21 5.46 -24.63
N THR A 122 -0.19 6.04 -24.02
CA THR A 122 1.20 5.55 -24.04
C THR A 122 1.72 5.23 -22.64
N MET A 123 0.82 5.01 -21.67
CA MET A 123 1.17 4.58 -20.32
C MET A 123 2.00 3.29 -20.37
N ARG A 124 3.00 3.21 -19.49
CA ARG A 124 3.86 2.04 -19.31
C ARG A 124 4.04 1.73 -17.82
N PRO A 125 2.97 1.29 -17.14
CA PRO A 125 3.05 0.88 -15.75
C PRO A 125 3.90 -0.39 -15.62
N SER A 126 4.56 -0.55 -14.48
CA SER A 126 5.34 -1.75 -14.18
C SER A 126 5.51 -1.99 -12.68
N LEU A 127 5.72 -3.24 -12.31
CA LEU A 127 6.32 -3.64 -11.05
C LEU A 127 7.80 -3.92 -11.30
N VAL A 128 8.67 -3.32 -10.50
CA VAL A 128 10.12 -3.41 -10.64
C VAL A 128 10.72 -3.97 -9.37
N TYR A 129 11.67 -4.89 -9.52
CA TYR A 129 12.52 -5.41 -8.44
C TYR A 129 13.95 -4.91 -8.65
N LEU A 130 14.50 -4.20 -7.66
CA LEU A 130 15.86 -3.66 -7.68
C LEU A 130 16.72 -4.27 -6.56
N ASN A 131 18.01 -4.42 -6.84
CA ASN A 131 19.00 -4.61 -5.78
C ASN A 131 19.09 -3.30 -4.97
N ARG A 132 18.86 -3.36 -3.66
CA ARG A 132 18.81 -2.17 -2.81
C ARG A 132 20.18 -1.48 -2.62
N HIS A 133 21.28 -2.17 -2.90
CA HIS A 133 22.63 -1.68 -2.61
C HIS A 133 23.21 -0.86 -3.74
N ASP A 134 22.90 -1.23 -4.99
CA ASP A 134 23.50 -0.60 -6.17
C ASP A 134 22.46 -0.14 -7.21
N GLY A 135 21.18 -0.40 -6.98
CA GLY A 135 20.09 0.00 -7.87
C GLY A 135 19.97 -0.86 -9.12
N THR A 136 20.69 -1.98 -9.22
CA THR A 136 20.63 -2.87 -10.38
C THR A 136 19.23 -3.42 -10.57
N LEU A 137 18.70 -3.30 -11.79
CA LEU A 137 17.44 -3.93 -12.18
C LEU A 137 17.55 -5.46 -12.13
N LEU A 138 16.75 -6.08 -11.27
CA LEU A 138 16.66 -7.54 -11.16
C LEU A 138 15.53 -8.10 -12.03
N GLU A 139 14.39 -7.41 -12.06
CA GLU A 139 13.20 -7.85 -12.81
C GLU A 139 12.24 -6.68 -13.03
N GLN A 140 11.52 -6.69 -14.15
CA GLN A 140 10.46 -5.74 -14.47
C GLN A 140 9.30 -6.45 -15.15
N VAL A 141 8.09 -6.28 -14.61
CA VAL A 141 6.87 -6.92 -15.12
C VAL A 141 5.81 -5.87 -15.39
N THR A 142 5.13 -5.97 -16.53
CA THR A 142 4.11 -5.01 -16.98
C THR A 142 2.73 -5.68 -16.99
N PRO A 143 1.66 -4.96 -16.62
CA PRO A 143 0.31 -5.52 -16.65
C PRO A 143 -0.16 -5.77 -18.09
N GLU A 144 -1.16 -6.62 -18.24
CA GLU A 144 -1.68 -7.00 -19.56
C GLU A 144 -2.26 -5.81 -20.34
N HIS A 145 -2.80 -4.82 -19.62
CA HIS A 145 -3.32 -3.59 -20.21
C HIS A 145 -2.49 -2.39 -19.75
N ASN A 146 -2.05 -1.57 -20.72
CA ASN A 146 -1.22 -0.38 -20.49
C ASN A 146 -1.81 0.67 -19.54
N GLN A 147 -3.14 0.72 -19.36
CA GLN A 147 -3.83 1.68 -18.49
C GLN A 147 -4.06 1.14 -17.07
N MET A 148 -3.62 -0.08 -16.76
CA MET A 148 -3.63 -0.63 -15.39
C MET A 148 -2.46 -0.04 -14.61
N SER A 149 -2.64 1.17 -14.08
CA SER A 149 -1.62 1.85 -13.30
C SER A 149 -1.31 1.05 -12.03
N VAL A 150 -0.07 0.59 -11.88
CA VAL A 150 0.41 -0.11 -10.68
C VAL A 150 0.63 0.93 -9.59
N ARG A 151 -0.10 0.81 -8.46
CA ARG A 151 -0.11 1.84 -7.41
C ARG A 151 0.40 1.28 -6.09
N HIS A 152 -0.46 0.61 -5.35
CA HIS A 152 -0.23 0.30 -3.94
C HIS A 152 0.29 -1.11 -3.77
N LEU A 153 1.20 -1.30 -2.83
CA LEU A 153 1.90 -2.56 -2.65
C LEU A 153 1.82 -3.01 -1.18
N ALA A 154 1.60 -4.31 -0.98
CA ALA A 154 1.81 -4.94 0.30
C ALA A 154 2.64 -6.21 0.10
N MET A 155 3.51 -6.50 1.07
CA MET A 155 4.37 -7.66 1.04
C MET A 155 3.78 -8.75 1.95
N HIS A 156 3.70 -9.97 1.44
CA HIS A 156 3.54 -11.15 2.26
C HIS A 156 4.90 -11.70 2.67
N ASP A 157 4.98 -12.33 3.84
CA ASP A 157 6.25 -12.80 4.44
C ASP A 157 6.96 -13.85 3.57
N ASP A 158 6.24 -14.50 2.65
CA ASP A 158 6.77 -15.49 1.70
C ASP A 158 7.30 -14.90 0.38
N GLY A 159 7.29 -13.56 0.25
CA GLY A 159 7.79 -12.81 -0.90
C GLY A 159 6.77 -12.56 -2.02
N ILE A 160 5.50 -12.94 -1.84
CA ILE A 160 4.42 -12.55 -2.77
C ILE A 160 4.07 -11.07 -2.53
N VAL A 161 3.96 -10.32 -3.63
CA VAL A 161 3.55 -8.92 -3.62
C VAL A 161 2.07 -8.81 -3.98
N MET A 162 1.30 -8.12 -3.15
CA MET A 162 -0.11 -7.78 -3.38
C MET A 162 -0.17 -6.38 -3.95
N ILE A 163 -0.95 -6.19 -5.00
CA ILE A 163 -0.87 -5.01 -5.86
C ILE A 163 -2.26 -4.43 -6.06
N GLY A 164 -2.45 -3.18 -5.64
CA GLY A 164 -3.61 -2.37 -5.97
C GLY A 164 -3.42 -1.63 -7.28
N ILE A 165 -4.43 -1.69 -8.15
CA ILE A 165 -4.44 -1.05 -9.47
C ILE A 165 -5.39 0.16 -9.47
N GLN A 166 -4.96 1.21 -10.17
CA GLN A 166 -5.84 2.26 -10.66
C GLN A 166 -5.95 2.15 -12.17
N PHE A 167 -7.14 1.84 -12.69
CA PHE A 167 -7.35 1.71 -14.11
C PHE A 167 -7.77 3.06 -14.72
N GLN A 168 -7.02 3.53 -15.71
CA GLN A 168 -7.23 4.84 -16.36
C GLN A 168 -7.97 4.75 -17.71
N GLY A 169 -8.53 3.60 -18.05
CA GLY A 169 -9.32 3.41 -19.26
C GLY A 169 -10.79 3.78 -19.08
N GLU A 170 -11.60 3.45 -20.08
CA GLU A 170 -13.03 3.76 -20.08
C GLU A 170 -13.78 3.05 -18.94
N LYS A 171 -14.72 3.74 -18.30
CA LYS A 171 -15.43 3.27 -17.08
C LYS A 171 -16.15 1.92 -17.20
N HIS A 172 -16.52 1.54 -18.42
CA HIS A 172 -17.25 0.30 -18.67
C HIS A 172 -16.32 -0.90 -18.87
N ILE A 173 -15.02 -0.69 -19.05
CA ILE A 173 -14.02 -1.77 -19.18
C ILE A 173 -13.79 -2.37 -17.79
N ASN A 174 -13.97 -3.68 -17.70
CA ASN A 174 -13.81 -4.45 -16.48
C ASN A 174 -12.45 -5.16 -16.50
N VAL A 175 -11.53 -4.72 -15.65
CA VAL A 175 -10.21 -5.34 -15.45
C VAL A 175 -10.03 -5.74 -13.99
N PRO A 176 -9.18 -6.75 -13.69
CA PRO A 176 -8.81 -7.02 -12.31
C PRO A 176 -8.11 -5.85 -11.66
N LEU A 177 -8.51 -5.49 -10.44
CA LEU A 177 -7.96 -4.33 -9.72
C LEU A 177 -7.04 -4.71 -8.57
N VAL A 178 -7.02 -5.98 -8.18
CA VAL A 178 -6.13 -6.54 -7.17
C VAL A 178 -5.37 -7.70 -7.80
N LEU A 179 -4.06 -7.56 -7.89
CA LEU A 179 -3.15 -8.52 -8.49
C LEU A 179 -2.16 -9.04 -7.44
N THR A 180 -1.53 -10.16 -7.79
CA THR A 180 -0.42 -10.74 -7.05
C THR A 180 0.75 -11.01 -7.99
N HIS A 181 1.97 -10.98 -7.46
CA HIS A 181 3.16 -11.33 -8.20
C HIS A 181 4.25 -11.89 -7.27
N LYS A 182 4.91 -12.98 -7.66
CA LYS A 182 6.15 -13.43 -7.03
C LYS A 182 7.29 -13.28 -8.00
N ARG A 183 8.44 -12.79 -7.54
CA ARG A 183 9.62 -12.61 -8.41
C ARG A 183 9.97 -13.92 -9.12
N GLY A 184 10.18 -13.84 -10.43
CA GLY A 184 10.41 -15.00 -11.31
C GLY A 184 9.14 -15.54 -11.98
N ASP A 185 7.94 -15.10 -11.57
CA ASP A 185 6.72 -15.35 -12.31
C ASP A 185 6.74 -14.59 -13.65
N ALA A 186 6.12 -15.16 -14.68
CA ALA A 186 6.10 -14.54 -16.00
C ALA A 186 5.11 -13.36 -16.11
N SER A 187 4.11 -13.31 -15.23
CA SER A 187 3.00 -12.36 -15.30
C SER A 187 2.32 -12.18 -13.95
N PHE A 188 1.56 -11.09 -13.81
CA PHE A 188 0.65 -10.92 -12.68
C PHE A 188 -0.43 -11.99 -12.65
N THR A 189 -0.87 -12.34 -11.45
CA THR A 189 -2.04 -13.21 -11.27
C THR A 189 -3.13 -12.46 -10.50
N PRO A 190 -4.35 -12.32 -11.06
CA PRO A 190 -5.44 -11.60 -10.39
C PRO A 190 -5.98 -12.38 -9.19
N LEU A 191 -6.54 -11.67 -8.19
CA LEU A 191 -7.46 -12.29 -7.24
C LEU A 191 -8.82 -12.53 -7.89
N THR A 192 -9.73 -13.22 -7.18
CA THR A 192 -11.03 -13.62 -7.73
C THR A 192 -12.15 -12.76 -7.15
N MET A 193 -12.89 -12.10 -8.03
CA MET A 193 -14.16 -11.44 -7.70
C MET A 193 -15.35 -12.34 -8.04
N PRO A 194 -16.39 -12.41 -7.18
CA PRO A 194 -17.65 -13.07 -7.54
C PRO A 194 -18.21 -12.53 -8.86
N ASN A 195 -18.51 -13.44 -9.80
CA ASN A 195 -18.99 -13.10 -11.14
C ASN A 195 -18.09 -12.12 -11.93
N ASN A 196 -16.81 -12.02 -11.58
CA ASN A 196 -15.86 -11.09 -12.17
C ASN A 196 -16.29 -9.60 -12.07
N GLN A 197 -17.03 -9.20 -11.04
CA GLN A 197 -17.59 -7.84 -10.91
C GLN A 197 -16.60 -6.82 -10.29
N TRP A 198 -15.48 -6.55 -10.97
CA TRP A 198 -14.49 -5.55 -10.51
C TRP A 198 -15.00 -4.11 -10.53
N GLN A 199 -16.05 -3.83 -11.29
CA GLN A 199 -16.75 -2.54 -11.29
C GLN A 199 -17.19 -2.10 -9.88
N ARG A 200 -17.37 -3.03 -8.93
CA ARG A 200 -17.64 -2.74 -7.52
C ARG A 200 -16.66 -1.73 -6.90
N PHE A 201 -15.41 -1.73 -7.35
CA PHE A 201 -14.35 -0.86 -6.84
C PHE A 201 -14.09 0.38 -7.70
N HIS A 202 -14.95 0.65 -8.69
CA HIS A 202 -14.90 1.85 -9.52
C HIS A 202 -13.49 2.21 -10.03
N GLN A 203 -12.76 1.19 -10.52
CA GLN A 203 -11.45 1.33 -11.17
C GLN A 203 -10.32 1.82 -10.26
N TYR A 204 -10.51 1.84 -8.93
CA TYR A 204 -9.52 2.40 -8.02
C TYR A 204 -9.43 1.65 -6.69
N ILE A 205 -8.23 1.13 -6.41
CA ILE A 205 -7.80 0.68 -5.08
C ILE A 205 -6.89 1.77 -4.49
N ALA A 206 -7.18 2.22 -3.26
CA ALA A 206 -6.42 3.28 -2.58
C ALA A 206 -5.41 2.77 -1.56
N SER A 207 -5.59 1.55 -1.06
CA SER A 207 -4.64 0.90 -0.15
C SER A 207 -4.79 -0.61 -0.23
N VAL A 208 -3.69 -1.29 0.10
CA VAL A 208 -3.62 -2.74 0.30
C VAL A 208 -2.86 -3.01 1.60
N ALA A 209 -3.32 -3.96 2.40
CA ALA A 209 -2.66 -4.36 3.65
C ALA A 209 -2.76 -5.87 3.83
N VAL A 210 -1.65 -6.52 4.13
CA VAL A 210 -1.55 -7.99 4.23
C VAL A 210 -1.30 -8.42 5.67
N ASP A 211 -2.15 -9.29 6.20
CA ASP A 211 -1.88 -10.08 7.41
C ASP A 211 -1.35 -11.44 6.96
N SER A 212 -0.02 -11.58 6.93
CA SER A 212 0.68 -12.82 6.53
C SER A 212 0.36 -14.00 7.45
N GLU A 213 0.14 -13.75 8.74
CA GLU A 213 -0.14 -14.80 9.73
C GLU A 213 -1.47 -15.51 9.41
N ARG A 214 -2.47 -14.75 8.94
CA ARG A 214 -3.80 -15.27 8.61
C ARG A 214 -4.05 -15.47 7.12
N ASN A 215 -3.08 -15.14 6.27
CA ASN A 215 -3.25 -15.12 4.81
C ASN A 215 -4.45 -14.27 4.38
N LEU A 216 -4.57 -13.07 4.96
CA LEU A 216 -5.64 -12.13 4.61
C LEU A 216 -5.08 -10.89 3.93
N LEU A 217 -5.83 -10.38 2.96
CA LEU A 217 -5.56 -9.10 2.34
C LEU A 217 -6.78 -8.19 2.53
N CYS A 218 -6.57 -7.00 3.08
CA CYS A 218 -7.54 -5.92 3.06
C CYS A 218 -7.19 -4.95 1.93
N VAL A 219 -8.21 -4.56 1.17
CA VAL A 219 -8.12 -3.50 0.17
C VAL A 219 -9.20 -2.45 0.41
N THR A 220 -8.92 -1.21 0.06
CA THR A 220 -9.87 -0.10 0.21
C THR A 220 -10.12 0.57 -1.13
N THR A 221 -11.34 1.06 -1.31
CA THR A 221 -11.76 1.80 -2.50
C THR A 221 -12.65 2.98 -2.07
N PRO A 222 -12.10 4.20 -1.96
CA PRO A 222 -12.88 5.37 -1.56
C PRO A 222 -14.03 5.64 -2.53
N ILE A 223 -13.79 5.45 -3.83
CA ILE A 223 -14.79 5.67 -4.89
C ILE A 223 -15.84 4.55 -4.89
N GLY A 224 -15.44 3.30 -4.64
CA GLY A 224 -16.37 2.20 -4.39
C GLY A 224 -17.12 2.34 -3.06
N GLY A 225 -16.60 3.16 -2.14
CA GLY A 225 -17.16 3.36 -0.80
C GLY A 225 -17.11 2.10 0.05
N CYS A 226 -16.09 1.25 -0.11
CA CYS A 226 -15.94 0.04 0.69
C CYS A 226 -14.49 -0.38 0.93
N ALA A 227 -14.33 -1.17 1.98
CA ALA A 227 -13.16 -2.03 2.15
C ALA A 227 -13.57 -3.47 1.82
N ALA A 228 -12.65 -4.27 1.29
CA ALA A 228 -12.86 -5.66 0.94
C ALA A 228 -11.75 -6.52 1.55
N ILE A 229 -12.10 -7.72 2.03
CA ILE A 229 -11.13 -8.68 2.57
C ILE A 229 -11.10 -9.91 1.68
N TYR A 230 -9.90 -10.31 1.29
CA TYR A 230 -9.61 -11.51 0.51
C TYR A 230 -8.92 -12.56 1.38
N ASP A 231 -9.24 -13.82 1.11
CA ASP A 231 -8.46 -14.97 1.54
C ASP A 231 -7.38 -15.21 0.49
N LEU A 232 -6.11 -15.17 0.89
CA LEU A 232 -4.97 -15.33 -0.03
C LEU A 232 -4.66 -16.80 -0.35
N HIS A 233 -5.16 -17.75 0.45
CA HIS A 233 -5.06 -19.17 0.15
C HIS A 233 -6.01 -19.54 -0.99
N THR A 234 -7.28 -19.18 -0.89
CA THR A 234 -8.29 -19.43 -1.94
C THR A 234 -8.21 -18.41 -3.07
N ARG A 235 -7.63 -17.23 -2.80
CA ARG A 235 -7.59 -16.05 -3.67
C ARG A 235 -8.96 -15.42 -3.90
N GLU A 236 -9.95 -15.76 -3.09
CA GLU A 236 -11.34 -15.30 -3.24
C GLU A 236 -11.66 -14.16 -2.28
N LEU A 237 -12.61 -13.31 -2.68
CA LEU A 237 -13.22 -12.32 -1.81
C LEU A 237 -14.00 -13.02 -0.69
N ILE A 238 -13.65 -12.73 0.57
CA ILE A 238 -14.43 -13.19 1.73
C ILE A 238 -15.73 -12.40 1.82
N ASP A 239 -15.61 -11.07 1.82
CA ASP A 239 -16.71 -10.11 1.82
C ASP A 239 -16.22 -8.67 1.55
N ASP A 240 -17.14 -7.76 1.21
CA ASP A 240 -16.90 -6.32 1.18
C ASP A 240 -17.83 -5.57 2.14
N VAL A 241 -17.30 -4.54 2.77
CA VAL A 241 -17.98 -3.74 3.78
C VAL A 241 -18.13 -2.32 3.32
N SER A 242 -19.37 -1.83 3.28
CA SER A 242 -19.63 -0.40 3.07
C SER A 242 -18.88 0.42 4.12
N LEU A 243 -18.01 1.29 3.63
CA LEU A 243 -17.14 2.18 4.38
C LEU A 243 -16.81 3.38 3.46
N PRO A 244 -17.69 4.39 3.44
CA PRO A 244 -17.55 5.53 2.53
C PRO A 244 -16.22 6.26 2.74
N ASP A 245 -15.59 6.70 1.65
CA ASP A 245 -14.36 7.49 1.68
C ASP A 245 -13.18 6.83 2.41
N CYS A 246 -13.21 5.50 2.57
CA CYS A 246 -12.11 4.77 3.18
C CYS A 246 -10.87 4.74 2.28
N ALA A 247 -9.70 4.97 2.87
CA ALA A 247 -8.42 5.06 2.16
C ALA A 247 -7.35 4.20 2.83
N GLY A 248 -6.59 4.72 3.79
CA GLY A 248 -5.46 3.99 4.38
C GLY A 248 -5.89 2.71 5.10
N ALA A 249 -5.17 1.62 4.87
CA ALA A 249 -5.36 0.36 5.59
C ALA A 249 -4.03 -0.12 6.20
N SER A 250 -4.08 -0.71 7.38
CA SER A 250 -2.96 -1.40 8.03
C SER A 250 -3.44 -2.63 8.77
N VAL A 251 -2.55 -3.58 9.02
CA VAL A 251 -2.82 -4.65 9.98
C VAL A 251 -2.95 -4.03 11.37
N LEU A 252 -3.96 -4.45 12.10
CA LEU A 252 -4.15 -4.12 13.52
C LEU A 252 -3.36 -5.13 14.36
N ALA A 253 -2.14 -4.75 14.73
CA ALA A 253 -1.31 -5.56 15.61
C ALA A 253 -1.83 -5.51 17.06
N ASN A 254 -1.82 -6.65 17.73
CA ASN A 254 -2.16 -6.71 19.16
C ASN A 254 -1.10 -5.96 19.97
N SER A 255 -1.51 -4.90 20.68
CA SER A 255 -0.61 -4.19 21.59
C SER A 255 -0.25 -5.09 22.78
N SER A 256 0.99 -5.58 22.80
CA SER A 256 1.52 -6.41 23.90
C SER A 256 1.74 -5.64 25.22
N ALA A 257 1.36 -4.36 25.29
CA ALA A 257 1.68 -3.45 26.38
C ALA A 257 0.71 -3.52 27.58
N SER A 258 -0.41 -4.24 27.48
CA SER A 258 -1.29 -4.47 28.62
C SER A 258 -2.09 -5.76 28.43
N MET A 259 -1.53 -6.91 28.81
CA MET A 259 -2.34 -8.00 29.39
C MET A 259 -1.51 -9.19 29.90
N SER A 260 -2.02 -9.77 30.99
CA SER A 260 -1.59 -11.01 31.63
C SER A 260 -1.51 -12.19 30.66
N LYS A 261 -0.66 -13.17 30.98
CA LYS A 261 -0.40 -14.44 30.25
C LYS A 261 -1.61 -15.41 30.15
N ILE A 262 -2.80 -14.91 29.93
CA ILE A 262 -3.99 -15.73 29.70
C ILE A 262 -4.44 -15.39 28.29
N ASP A 263 -4.35 -16.38 27.40
CA ASP A 263 -4.91 -16.39 26.06
C ASP A 263 -4.30 -15.45 25.00
N LYS A 264 -3.08 -15.81 24.53
CA LYS A 264 -2.51 -15.26 23.28
C LYS A 264 -3.19 -15.77 21.99
N HIS A 265 -4.17 -16.68 22.09
CA HIS A 265 -4.74 -17.39 20.94
C HIS A 265 -6.17 -16.98 20.56
N THR A 266 -6.78 -16.02 21.25
CA THR A 266 -8.23 -15.75 21.08
C THR A 266 -8.61 -14.29 20.84
N GLU A 267 -7.66 -13.35 20.76
CA GLU A 267 -8.00 -11.98 20.38
C GLU A 267 -7.91 -11.80 18.85
N PRO A 268 -9.02 -11.40 18.19
CA PRO A 268 -9.06 -11.29 16.75
C PRO A 268 -8.22 -10.10 16.27
N THR A 269 -7.07 -10.40 15.68
CA THR A 269 -6.37 -9.44 14.82
C THR A 269 -7.25 -9.13 13.61
N GLY A 270 -6.94 -8.05 12.92
CA GLY A 270 -7.69 -7.63 11.76
C GLY A 270 -6.99 -6.48 11.08
N PHE A 271 -7.77 -5.60 10.47
CA PHE A 271 -7.27 -4.42 9.80
C PHE A 271 -7.80 -3.18 10.50
N ILE A 272 -7.05 -2.09 10.44
CA ILE A 272 -7.53 -0.75 10.74
C ILE A 272 -7.58 0.04 9.44
N VAL A 273 -8.71 0.69 9.19
CA VAL A 273 -8.96 1.47 7.98
C VAL A 273 -9.33 2.89 8.35
N SER A 274 -8.71 3.87 7.70
CA SER A 274 -9.03 5.30 7.87
C SER A 274 -9.98 5.82 6.79
N ASP A 275 -10.68 6.92 7.10
CA ASP A 275 -11.42 7.71 6.12
C ASP A 275 -11.04 9.20 6.14
N GLY A 276 -11.54 9.94 5.14
CA GLY A 276 -11.29 11.38 5.01
C GLY A 276 -11.90 12.24 6.13
N GLN A 277 -12.80 11.69 6.95
CA GLN A 277 -13.45 12.37 8.08
C GLN A 277 -12.72 12.15 9.41
N GLY A 278 -11.62 11.39 9.41
CA GLY A 278 -10.86 11.07 10.62
C GLY A 278 -11.45 9.93 11.44
N GLN A 279 -12.33 9.12 10.85
CA GLN A 279 -12.74 7.85 11.43
C GLN A 279 -11.66 6.80 11.21
N LEU A 280 -11.40 6.00 12.24
CA LEU A 280 -10.66 4.76 12.17
C LEU A 280 -11.63 3.60 12.44
N THR A 281 -11.69 2.66 11.52
CA THR A 281 -12.57 1.49 11.60
C THR A 281 -11.73 0.22 11.65
N ALA A 282 -11.86 -0.54 12.73
CA ALA A 282 -11.29 -1.88 12.83
C ALA A 282 -12.19 -2.87 12.08
N LEU A 283 -11.60 -3.70 11.22
CA LEU A 283 -12.25 -4.76 10.45
C LEU A 283 -11.68 -6.11 10.89
N ARG A 284 -12.55 -7.03 11.32
CA ARG A 284 -12.15 -8.37 11.75
C ARG A 284 -12.96 -9.43 11.03
N VAL A 285 -12.30 -10.47 10.55
CA VAL A 285 -12.98 -11.61 9.93
C VAL A 285 -13.52 -12.51 11.05
N ASN A 286 -14.82 -12.79 11.02
CA ASN A 286 -15.40 -13.82 11.88
C ASN A 286 -14.85 -15.17 11.44
N ALA A 287 -14.20 -15.89 12.35
CA ALA A 287 -13.84 -17.28 12.11
C ALA A 287 -15.13 -18.07 11.85
N LEU A 288 -15.43 -18.35 10.58
CA LEU A 288 -16.52 -19.25 10.24
C LEU A 288 -16.14 -20.64 10.77
N PRO A 289 -17.04 -21.36 11.48
CA PRO A 289 -16.81 -22.77 11.77
C PRO A 289 -16.73 -23.53 10.44
N GLU A 290 -15.84 -24.52 10.34
CA GLU A 290 -15.90 -25.57 9.33
C GLU A 290 -17.18 -26.40 9.52
N ILE A 291 -18.34 -25.84 9.20
CA ILE A 291 -19.60 -26.56 9.22
C ILE A 291 -20.29 -26.30 7.89
N LYS A 292 -20.34 -27.35 7.06
CA LYS A 292 -21.30 -27.45 5.96
C LYS A 292 -22.70 -27.36 6.55
N LEU A 293 -23.29 -26.17 6.55
CA LEU A 293 -24.67 -25.97 6.97
C LEU A 293 -25.61 -26.25 5.79
N ASP A 294 -26.65 -27.02 6.10
CA ASP A 294 -27.74 -27.42 5.22
C ASP A 294 -28.57 -26.20 4.78
N VAL A 295 -29.15 -26.28 3.58
CA VAL A 295 -29.53 -25.15 2.70
C VAL A 295 -30.69 -24.26 3.19
N ASN A 296 -31.21 -24.39 4.42
CA ASN A 296 -32.55 -23.84 4.73
C ASN A 296 -32.72 -22.87 5.91
N ASP A 297 -31.68 -22.38 6.58
CA ASP A 297 -31.84 -21.24 7.51
C ASP A 297 -30.49 -20.52 7.69
N VAL A 298 -30.30 -19.38 7.02
CA VAL A 298 -29.12 -18.53 7.25
C VAL A 298 -29.61 -17.09 7.37
N GLU A 299 -29.77 -16.61 8.61
CA GLU A 299 -29.62 -15.17 8.84
C GLU A 299 -28.23 -14.77 8.33
N PRO A 300 -28.08 -13.63 7.61
CA PRO A 300 -26.78 -13.21 7.13
C PRO A 300 -25.90 -12.85 8.33
N HIS A 301 -25.12 -13.81 8.81
CA HIS A 301 -24.05 -13.54 9.76
C HIS A 301 -23.03 -12.66 9.03
N GLU A 302 -22.82 -11.43 9.50
CA GLU A 302 -21.77 -10.55 9.00
C GLU A 302 -20.42 -11.29 9.09
N ARG A 303 -19.77 -11.51 7.94
CA ARG A 303 -18.46 -12.18 7.89
C ARG A 303 -17.34 -11.27 8.38
N ILE A 304 -17.56 -9.96 8.32
CA ILE A 304 -16.63 -8.93 8.78
C ILE A 304 -17.30 -8.09 9.86
N ILE A 305 -16.74 -8.12 11.07
CA ILE A 305 -17.12 -7.23 12.18
C ILE A 305 -16.43 -5.89 12.01
N LYS A 306 -17.17 -4.80 12.23
CA LYS A 306 -16.67 -3.42 12.17
C LYS A 306 -16.79 -2.74 13.54
N ASP A 307 -15.75 -2.01 13.93
CA ASP A 307 -15.76 -1.14 15.12
C ASP A 307 -15.10 0.20 14.79
N SER A 308 -15.85 1.30 14.89
CA SER A 308 -15.43 2.62 14.39
C SER A 308 -15.25 3.62 15.53
N GLN A 309 -14.14 4.36 15.49
CA GLN A 309 -13.85 5.47 16.41
C GLN A 309 -13.48 6.72 15.63
N LEU A 310 -14.01 7.86 16.05
CA LEU A 310 -13.74 9.16 15.43
C LEU A 310 -12.57 9.86 16.15
N HIS A 311 -11.59 10.31 15.38
CA HIS A 311 -10.45 11.07 15.87
C HIS A 311 -10.46 12.50 15.28
N MET A 312 -9.78 13.43 15.96
CA MET A 312 -9.65 14.81 15.47
C MET A 312 -8.67 14.95 14.30
N MET A 313 -7.96 13.88 13.93
CA MET A 313 -6.99 13.87 12.84
C MET A 313 -7.58 13.06 11.68
N SER A 314 -7.49 13.60 10.46
CA SER A 314 -7.80 12.89 9.21
C SER A 314 -6.53 12.16 8.74
N PHE A 315 -6.66 10.91 8.30
CA PHE A 315 -5.54 10.07 7.85
C PHE A 315 -5.77 9.69 6.39
N ASP A 316 -4.80 9.98 5.50
CA ASP A 316 -4.90 9.74 4.07
C ASP A 316 -3.97 8.61 3.60
N ASN A 317 -4.47 7.87 2.61
CA ASN A 317 -3.91 6.81 1.75
C ASN A 317 -3.11 5.65 2.33
N HIS A 318 -2.26 5.77 3.35
CA HIS A 318 -1.43 4.64 3.81
C HIS A 318 -1.01 4.70 5.27
N LEU A 319 -1.03 3.55 5.93
CA LEU A 319 -0.49 3.33 7.27
C LEU A 319 0.48 2.15 7.20
N GLN A 320 1.77 2.40 7.38
CA GLN A 320 2.78 1.34 7.47
C GLN A 320 3.38 1.35 8.88
N ALA A 321 3.19 0.27 9.62
CA ALA A 321 3.88 0.01 10.88
C ALA A 321 5.01 -0.99 10.62
N LEU A 322 6.23 -0.67 11.07
CA LEU A 322 7.36 -1.60 11.14
C LEU A 322 7.30 -2.39 12.46
#